data_AF-A0A2S4Q260-F1
#
_entry.id   AF-A0A2S4Q260-F1
#
_cell.length_a   1.000
_cell.length_b   1.000
_cell.length_c   1.000
_cell.angle_alpha   90.00
_cell.angle_beta   90.00
_cell.angle_gamma   90.00
#
_symmetry.space_group_name_H-M   'P 1'
#
loop_
_entity.id
_entity.type
_entity.pdbx_description
1 polymer ?
#
loop_
_entity_poly.entity_id
_entity_poly.type
_entity_poly.pdbx_seq_one_letter_code
_entity_poly.pdbx_strand_id
1 'polypeptide(L)'
;MLGGAAKGTFARLDQDEASFELYYKPLQDFVKEKNLDGLDLDVEEEMSLSGIIRLIDRLKADFGEDFLITLAPVATALIFDDPRCNLSGFSYEALEVMRGNKIAWYNTQFYCGWGDMSNTNNFDQIMAHGYPANKIVIGLVTNPKNGNGWISHDVLQEVLINLKARYPNFGGIMGWEYFNSLPGGCKTPWKWAANMTHYIRSDISIDSAQIFAMLRSSEQSANSEIDSHLENEAPMPNSFEYISDIDEV
;
A
#
# COMPACT_ATOMS: atom_id res chain seq x y z
N MET A 1 -4.45 8.35 -14.23
CA MET A 1 -3.27 8.55 -13.38
C MET A 1 -2.60 9.86 -13.77
N LEU A 2 -2.28 10.69 -12.78
CA LEU A 2 -1.57 11.96 -12.91
C LEU A 2 -0.24 11.85 -12.15
N GLY A 3 0.85 12.27 -12.78
CA GLY A 3 2.19 12.23 -12.16
C GLY A 3 2.95 10.93 -12.43
N GLY A 4 3.26 10.20 -11.37
CA GLY A 4 4.14 9.03 -11.34
C GLY A 4 5.63 9.39 -11.35
N ALA A 5 6.47 8.41 -11.68
CA ALA A 5 7.94 8.51 -11.61
C ALA A 5 8.55 9.72 -12.37
N ALA A 6 7.87 10.23 -13.40
CA ALA A 6 8.27 11.43 -14.11
C ALA A 6 7.85 12.69 -13.30
N LYS A 7 8.78 13.13 -12.44
CA LYS A 7 8.60 14.30 -11.56
C LYS A 7 8.29 15.59 -12.32
N GLY A 8 7.60 16.50 -11.62
CA GLY A 8 7.35 17.88 -12.03
C GLY A 8 5.87 18.26 -11.99
N THR A 9 4.94 17.31 -11.90
CA THR A 9 3.51 17.62 -11.92
C THR A 9 3.06 18.26 -10.60
N PHE A 10 3.37 17.62 -9.48
CA PHE A 10 2.94 18.07 -8.17
C PHE A 10 3.74 19.27 -7.69
N ALA A 11 5.02 19.36 -8.06
CA ALA A 11 5.84 20.55 -7.83
C ALA A 11 5.26 21.83 -8.48
N ARG A 12 4.51 21.70 -9.59
CA ARG A 12 3.81 22.82 -10.23
C ARG A 12 2.46 23.11 -9.58
N LEU A 13 1.76 22.07 -9.12
CA LEU A 13 0.46 22.19 -8.44
C LEU A 13 0.59 22.59 -6.95
N ASP A 14 1.81 22.60 -6.38
CA ASP A 14 2.08 22.98 -4.99
C ASP A 14 2.54 24.44 -4.82
N GLN A 15 2.42 25.26 -5.86
CA GLN A 15 2.85 26.66 -5.85
C GLN A 15 1.77 27.61 -5.32
N ASP A 16 1.95 28.92 -5.50
CA ASP A 16 0.94 29.94 -5.20
C ASP A 16 -0.35 29.76 -6.02
N GLU A 17 -1.43 30.46 -5.65
CA GLU A 17 -2.75 30.37 -6.29
C GLU A 17 -2.69 30.60 -7.81
N ALA A 18 -1.96 31.62 -8.27
CA ALA A 18 -1.93 31.98 -9.69
C ALA A 18 -1.19 30.91 -10.50
N SER A 19 -0.08 30.41 -9.96
CA SER A 19 0.65 29.29 -10.53
C SER A 19 -0.18 28.01 -10.52
N PHE A 20 -0.86 27.71 -9.42
CA PHE A 20 -1.76 26.55 -9.32
C PHE A 20 -2.82 26.58 -10.42
N GLU A 21 -3.55 27.69 -10.58
CA GLU A 21 -4.59 27.83 -11.61
C GLU A 21 -4.04 27.70 -13.04
N LEU A 22 -2.84 28.22 -13.29
CA LEU A 22 -2.17 28.10 -14.59
C LEU A 22 -1.97 26.64 -15.01
N TYR A 23 -1.61 25.75 -14.07
CA TYR A 23 -1.38 24.32 -14.34
C TYR A 23 -2.63 23.46 -14.13
N TYR A 24 -3.49 23.82 -13.19
CA TYR A 24 -4.71 23.09 -12.89
C TYR A 24 -5.76 23.25 -13.99
N LYS A 25 -5.90 24.43 -14.58
CA LYS A 25 -6.95 24.68 -15.58
C LYS A 25 -6.84 23.77 -16.81
N PRO A 26 -5.66 23.59 -17.45
CA PRO A 26 -5.52 22.63 -18.54
C PRO A 26 -5.81 21.18 -18.12
N LEU A 27 -5.42 20.78 -16.91
CA LEU A 27 -5.76 19.45 -16.36
C LEU A 27 -7.28 19.30 -16.23
N GLN A 28 -7.96 20.29 -15.66
CA GLN A 28 -9.41 20.31 -15.51
C GLN A 28 -10.11 20.18 -16.87
N ASP A 29 -9.67 20.96 -17.85
CA ASP A 29 -10.24 20.93 -19.21
C ASP A 29 -10.03 19.57 -19.87
N PHE A 30 -8.85 18.95 -19.68
CA PHE A 30 -8.58 17.60 -20.16
C PHE A 30 -9.49 16.54 -19.53
N VAL A 31 -9.67 16.58 -18.20
CA VAL A 31 -10.57 15.66 -17.48
C VAL A 31 -12.01 15.80 -18.00
N LYS A 32 -12.48 17.03 -18.24
CA LYS A 32 -13.80 17.31 -18.82
C LYS A 32 -13.92 16.81 -20.25
N GLU A 33 -12.95 17.14 -21.10
CA GLU A 33 -12.95 16.79 -22.52
C GLU A 33 -12.94 15.27 -22.72
N LYS A 34 -12.18 14.54 -21.90
CA LYS A 34 -12.10 13.08 -21.96
C LYS A 34 -13.17 12.36 -21.14
N ASN A 35 -14.00 13.11 -20.41
CA ASN A 35 -15.05 12.58 -19.55
C ASN A 35 -14.53 11.46 -18.64
N LEU A 36 -13.43 11.72 -17.92
CA LEU A 36 -12.86 10.75 -17.00
C LEU A 36 -13.74 10.66 -15.75
N ASP A 37 -13.97 9.45 -15.27
CA ASP A 37 -14.75 9.21 -14.03
C ASP A 37 -13.97 9.58 -12.76
N GLY A 38 -12.65 9.75 -12.89
CA GLY A 38 -11.77 10.02 -11.76
C GLY A 38 -10.32 10.26 -12.14
N LEU A 39 -9.51 10.58 -11.13
CA LEU A 39 -8.07 10.71 -11.21
C LEU A 39 -7.39 9.98 -10.06
N ASP A 40 -6.42 9.15 -10.43
CA ASP A 40 -5.42 8.64 -9.53
C ASP A 40 -4.25 9.62 -9.45
N LEU A 41 -3.98 10.13 -8.25
CA LEU A 41 -2.90 11.07 -7.95
C LEU A 41 -1.68 10.28 -7.46
N ASP A 42 -0.81 9.93 -8.41
CA ASP A 42 0.37 9.11 -8.17
C ASP A 42 1.58 10.01 -7.81
N VAL A 43 1.64 10.43 -6.54
CA VAL A 43 2.59 11.44 -6.06
C VAL A 43 3.96 10.81 -5.74
N GLU A 44 4.85 10.74 -6.74
CA GLU A 44 6.22 10.23 -6.59
C GLU A 44 7.29 11.35 -6.51
N GLU A 45 6.91 12.49 -5.94
CA GLU A 45 7.78 13.62 -5.62
C GLU A 45 7.27 14.35 -4.38
N GLU A 46 8.13 15.13 -3.71
CA GLU A 46 7.70 15.88 -2.52
C GLU A 46 6.62 16.90 -2.88
N MET A 47 5.50 16.83 -2.15
CA MET A 47 4.38 17.76 -2.22
C MET A 47 3.92 18.11 -0.81
N SER A 48 3.55 19.36 -0.57
CA SER A 48 3.00 19.78 0.72
C SER A 48 1.64 19.14 0.99
N LEU A 49 1.34 18.90 2.27
CA LEU A 49 0.00 18.43 2.68
C LEU A 49 -1.10 19.42 2.27
N SER A 50 -0.83 20.73 2.38
CA SER A 50 -1.75 21.77 1.93
C SER A 50 -2.01 21.73 0.42
N GLY A 51 -1.00 21.43 -0.38
CA GLY A 51 -1.11 21.35 -1.84
C GLY A 51 -1.98 20.18 -2.28
N ILE A 52 -1.74 18.99 -1.73
CA ILE A 52 -2.54 17.82 -2.07
C ILE A 52 -3.99 17.99 -1.60
N ILE A 53 -4.22 18.58 -0.42
CA ILE A 53 -5.56 18.92 0.07
C ILE A 53 -6.25 19.91 -0.87
N ARG A 54 -5.54 20.98 -1.30
CA ARG A 54 -6.08 21.96 -2.27
C ARG A 54 -6.48 21.28 -3.58
N LEU A 55 -5.63 20.40 -4.12
CA LEU A 55 -5.92 19.66 -5.35
C LEU A 55 -7.15 18.76 -5.21
N ILE A 56 -7.24 17.97 -4.14
CA ILE A 56 -8.39 17.10 -3.86
C ILE A 56 -9.68 17.91 -3.71
N ASP A 57 -9.64 18.98 -2.92
CA ASP A 57 -10.79 19.85 -2.70
C ASP A 57 -11.24 20.51 -4.00
N ARG A 58 -10.29 20.92 -4.85
CA ARG A 58 -10.60 21.56 -6.13
C ARG A 58 -11.23 20.60 -7.12
N LEU A 59 -10.70 19.38 -7.24
CA LEU A 59 -11.29 18.31 -8.05
C LEU A 59 -12.72 17.98 -7.61
N LYS A 60 -12.97 17.74 -6.31
CA LYS A 60 -14.33 17.48 -5.83
C LYS A 60 -15.29 18.63 -6.08
N ALA A 61 -14.84 19.86 -5.88
CA ALA A 61 -15.66 21.03 -6.14
C ALA A 61 -16.02 21.21 -7.63
N ASP A 62 -15.17 20.74 -8.56
CA ASP A 62 -15.41 20.86 -10.00
C ASP A 62 -16.20 19.72 -10.63
N PHE A 63 -15.95 18.50 -10.15
CA PHE A 63 -16.45 17.28 -10.77
C PHE A 63 -17.51 16.58 -9.93
N GLY A 64 -17.76 17.06 -8.71
CA GLY A 64 -18.75 16.52 -7.79
C GLY A 64 -18.20 15.43 -6.87
N GLU A 65 -19.02 15.03 -5.89
CA GLU A 65 -18.64 14.05 -4.88
C GLU A 65 -18.45 12.63 -5.45
N ASP A 66 -19.11 12.31 -6.58
CA ASP A 66 -19.00 11.01 -7.25
C ASP A 66 -17.70 10.85 -8.07
N PHE A 67 -16.98 11.96 -8.34
CA PHE A 67 -15.71 11.89 -9.07
C PHE A 67 -14.67 11.12 -8.25
N LEU A 68 -14.13 10.04 -8.82
CA LEU A 68 -13.22 9.15 -8.10
C LEU A 68 -11.86 9.83 -7.94
N ILE A 69 -11.41 9.94 -6.68
CA ILE A 69 -10.05 10.38 -6.37
C ILE A 69 -9.37 9.24 -5.64
N THR A 70 -8.26 8.78 -6.19
CA THR A 70 -7.40 7.77 -5.57
C THR A 70 -5.99 8.32 -5.47
N LEU A 71 -5.18 7.70 -4.62
CA LEU A 71 -3.74 7.97 -4.57
C LEU A 71 -3.00 6.65 -4.64
N ALA A 72 -1.72 6.68 -5.00
CA ALA A 72 -0.89 5.47 -5.12
C ALA A 72 0.30 5.49 -4.13
N PRO A 73 0.04 5.48 -2.80
CA PRO A 73 1.12 5.46 -1.81
C PRO A 73 1.97 4.20 -1.96
N VAL A 74 3.26 4.33 -1.77
CA VAL A 74 4.11 3.17 -1.48
C VAL A 74 3.71 2.56 -0.12
N ALA A 75 3.71 1.22 0.04
CA ALA A 75 3.09 0.61 1.23
C ALA A 75 3.72 1.05 2.55
N THR A 76 5.03 1.25 2.58
CA THR A 76 5.76 1.80 3.73
C THR A 76 5.27 3.19 4.15
N ALA A 77 4.72 4.01 3.24
CA ALA A 77 4.17 5.33 3.58
C ALA A 77 2.88 5.25 4.40
N LEU A 78 2.26 4.07 4.47
CA LEU A 78 1.08 3.79 5.30
C LEU A 78 1.43 3.05 6.59
N ILE A 79 2.71 2.69 6.79
CA ILE A 79 3.19 1.88 7.93
C ILE A 79 4.16 2.68 8.82
N PHE A 80 5.02 3.50 8.22
CA PHE A 80 6.08 4.19 8.95
C PHE A 80 5.91 5.71 8.88
N ASP A 81 6.12 6.39 10.01
CA ASP A 81 6.19 7.85 10.09
C ASP A 81 7.58 8.41 9.74
N ASP A 82 8.33 7.68 8.90
CA ASP A 82 9.65 8.09 8.42
C ASP A 82 9.53 8.68 7.01
N PRO A 83 9.95 9.94 6.78
CA PRO A 83 9.93 10.55 5.45
C PRO A 83 10.68 9.75 4.39
N ARG A 84 11.69 8.96 4.77
CA ARG A 84 12.46 8.09 3.84
C ARG A 84 11.67 6.90 3.34
N CYS A 85 10.57 6.56 4.02
CA CYS A 85 9.65 5.48 3.69
C CYS A 85 8.50 5.94 2.78
N ASN A 86 8.55 7.17 2.27
CA ASN A 86 7.50 7.80 1.50
C ASN A 86 8.07 8.61 0.32
N LEU A 87 7.42 8.55 -0.83
CA LEU A 87 7.82 9.32 -2.01
C LEU A 87 7.14 10.69 -2.10
N SER A 88 5.99 10.86 -1.43
CA SER A 88 5.06 11.97 -1.67
C SER A 88 5.32 13.22 -0.80
N GLY A 89 6.22 13.13 0.18
CA GLY A 89 6.53 14.20 1.13
C GLY A 89 5.48 14.37 2.24
N PHE A 90 4.20 14.51 1.91
CA PHE A 90 3.12 14.64 2.90
C PHE A 90 2.81 13.31 3.61
N SER A 91 2.29 13.38 4.84
CA SER A 91 1.79 12.22 5.59
C SER A 91 0.43 11.74 5.05
N TYR A 92 0.36 10.47 4.66
CA TYR A 92 -0.89 9.84 4.23
C TYR A 92 -1.87 9.64 5.39
N GLU A 93 -1.36 9.44 6.62
CA GLU A 93 -2.20 9.34 7.81
C GLU A 93 -2.91 10.67 8.09
N ALA A 94 -2.16 11.78 8.04
CA ALA A 94 -2.74 13.12 8.17
C ALA A 94 -3.75 13.41 7.04
N LEU A 95 -3.44 12.99 5.81
CA LEU A 95 -4.35 13.15 4.68
C LEU A 95 -5.65 12.35 4.86
N GLU A 96 -5.58 11.09 5.33
CA GLU A 96 -6.76 10.27 5.59
C GLU A 96 -7.65 10.89 6.67
N VAL A 97 -7.05 11.40 7.77
CA VAL A 97 -7.79 12.10 8.82
C VAL A 97 -8.51 13.34 8.28
N MET A 98 -7.85 14.13 7.41
CA MET A 98 -8.38 15.41 6.95
C MET A 98 -9.34 15.29 5.76
N ARG A 99 -9.11 14.34 4.85
CA ARG A 99 -9.79 14.23 3.55
C ARG A 99 -10.12 12.79 3.14
N GLY A 100 -10.04 11.83 4.04
CA GLY A 100 -10.33 10.43 3.74
C GLY A 100 -11.73 10.21 3.17
N ASN A 101 -12.72 11.00 3.56
CA ASN A 101 -14.08 10.95 2.99
C ASN A 101 -14.16 11.41 1.52
N LYS A 102 -13.15 12.10 1.00
CA LYS A 102 -13.05 12.52 -0.41
C LYS A 102 -12.19 11.60 -1.25
N ILE A 103 -11.51 10.63 -0.63
CA ILE A 103 -10.62 9.67 -1.28
C ILE A 103 -11.34 8.33 -1.35
N ALA A 104 -11.49 7.79 -2.56
CA ALA A 104 -12.20 6.53 -2.79
C ALA A 104 -11.40 5.34 -2.24
N TRP A 105 -10.11 5.25 -2.59
CA TRP A 105 -9.17 4.25 -2.07
C TRP A 105 -7.71 4.65 -2.38
N TYR A 106 -6.79 3.82 -1.91
CA TYR A 106 -5.34 3.90 -2.10
C TYR A 106 -4.86 2.70 -2.91
N ASN A 107 -4.24 2.94 -4.07
CA ASN A 107 -3.54 1.95 -4.90
C ASN A 107 -2.17 1.66 -4.30
N THR A 108 -2.15 0.99 -3.15
CA THR A 108 -0.96 0.83 -2.31
C THR A 108 0.10 -0.05 -2.97
N GLN A 109 1.30 0.48 -3.20
CA GLN A 109 2.37 -0.21 -3.93
C GLN A 109 3.18 -1.16 -3.02
N PHE A 110 2.99 -2.47 -3.16
CA PHE A 110 3.72 -3.51 -2.41
C PHE A 110 4.88 -4.09 -3.23
N TYR A 111 5.69 -3.22 -3.83
CA TYR A 111 6.79 -3.61 -4.72
C TYR A 111 7.93 -2.59 -4.66
N CYS A 112 8.99 -2.82 -5.45
CA CYS A 112 10.17 -1.95 -5.54
C CYS A 112 10.87 -1.65 -4.19
N GLY A 113 10.73 -2.54 -3.21
CA GLY A 113 11.33 -2.39 -1.87
C GLY A 113 10.49 -1.60 -0.88
N TRP A 114 9.30 -1.15 -1.29
CA TRP A 114 8.38 -0.38 -0.44
C TRP A 114 7.25 -1.20 0.18
N GLY A 115 7.35 -2.52 0.09
CA GLY A 115 6.39 -3.46 0.62
C GLY A 115 6.61 -4.84 0.01
N ASP A 116 6.05 -5.84 0.67
CA ASP A 116 6.08 -7.23 0.27
C ASP A 116 4.69 -7.84 0.42
N MET A 117 4.30 -8.62 -0.58
CA MET A 117 3.04 -9.37 -0.60
C MET A 117 3.30 -10.88 -0.78
N SER A 118 4.52 -11.35 -0.47
CA SER A 118 4.83 -12.79 -0.36
C SER A 118 4.16 -13.45 0.85
N ASN A 119 3.70 -12.62 1.79
CA ASN A 119 2.92 -12.96 2.98
C ASN A 119 1.99 -11.77 3.30
N THR A 120 1.24 -11.85 4.40
CA THR A 120 0.24 -10.82 4.74
C THR A 120 0.74 -9.68 5.63
N ASN A 121 1.97 -9.74 6.11
CA ASN A 121 2.45 -8.92 7.24
C ASN A 121 2.34 -7.42 6.98
N ASN A 122 2.76 -6.94 5.80
CA ASN A 122 2.66 -5.50 5.51
C ASN A 122 1.21 -5.03 5.40
N PHE A 123 0.31 -5.86 4.87
CA PHE A 123 -1.11 -5.53 4.86
C PHE A 123 -1.66 -5.46 6.30
N ASP A 124 -1.29 -6.41 7.15
CA ASP A 124 -1.69 -6.43 8.57
C ASP A 124 -1.17 -5.23 9.34
N GLN A 125 0.05 -4.78 9.05
CA GLN A 125 0.59 -3.56 9.61
C GLN A 125 -0.26 -2.35 9.21
N ILE A 126 -0.62 -2.20 7.93
CA ILE A 126 -1.50 -1.09 7.49
C ILE A 126 -2.84 -1.12 8.23
N MET A 127 -3.42 -2.30 8.45
CA MET A 127 -4.64 -2.44 9.24
C MET A 127 -4.44 -2.07 10.72
N ALA A 128 -3.29 -2.42 11.31
CA ALA A 128 -2.95 -2.03 12.68
C ALA A 128 -2.76 -0.50 12.84
N HIS A 129 -2.38 0.20 11.77
CA HIS A 129 -2.35 1.67 11.71
C HIS A 129 -3.75 2.31 11.52
N GLY A 130 -4.81 1.50 11.48
CA GLY A 130 -6.20 1.99 11.51
C GLY A 130 -6.79 2.38 10.16
N TYR A 131 -6.10 2.08 9.05
CA TYR A 131 -6.66 2.29 7.72
C TYR A 131 -7.85 1.36 7.47
N PRO A 132 -8.94 1.84 6.84
CA PRO A 132 -10.08 1.00 6.54
C PRO A 132 -9.74 0.06 5.38
N ALA A 133 -9.92 -1.25 5.59
CA ALA A 133 -9.53 -2.30 4.64
C ALA A 133 -10.10 -2.08 3.22
N ASN A 134 -11.35 -1.61 3.12
CA ASN A 134 -12.02 -1.33 1.85
C ASN A 134 -11.41 -0.18 1.05
N LYS A 135 -10.51 0.59 1.65
CA LYS A 135 -9.76 1.65 0.97
C LYS A 135 -8.33 1.25 0.61
N ILE A 136 -7.81 0.08 0.99
CA ILE A 136 -6.47 -0.32 0.54
C ILE A 136 -6.58 -1.38 -0.55
N VAL A 137 -6.11 -0.99 -1.74
CA VAL A 137 -6.01 -1.83 -2.92
C VAL A 137 -4.57 -2.33 -2.99
N ILE A 138 -4.40 -3.63 -3.17
CA ILE A 138 -3.09 -4.28 -3.24
C ILE A 138 -2.49 -4.02 -4.62
N GLY A 139 -1.52 -3.10 -4.72
CA GLY A 139 -0.78 -2.81 -5.94
C GLY A 139 0.42 -3.75 -6.11
N LEU A 140 0.49 -4.42 -7.26
CA LEU A 140 1.53 -5.41 -7.59
C LEU A 140 2.13 -5.14 -8.96
N VAL A 141 3.42 -5.46 -9.13
CA VAL A 141 3.98 -5.57 -10.49
C VAL A 141 3.44 -6.84 -11.18
N THR A 142 2.95 -6.72 -12.40
CA THR A 142 2.35 -7.84 -13.16
C THR A 142 3.40 -8.68 -13.89
N ASN A 143 4.61 -8.16 -14.00
CA ASN A 143 5.75 -8.76 -14.67
C ASN A 143 7.04 -8.31 -13.94
N PRO A 144 8.01 -9.20 -13.67
CA PRO A 144 9.27 -8.83 -13.03
C PRO A 144 10.12 -7.83 -13.83
N LYS A 145 9.79 -7.62 -15.11
CA LYS A 145 10.43 -6.58 -15.93
C LYS A 145 9.94 -5.16 -15.62
N ASN A 146 8.82 -5.01 -14.91
CA ASN A 146 8.23 -3.71 -14.58
C ASN A 146 8.74 -3.16 -13.22
N GLY A 147 9.42 -3.99 -12.42
CA GLY A 147 9.94 -3.60 -11.12
C GLY A 147 10.33 -4.81 -10.27
N ASN A 148 11.04 -4.54 -9.17
CA ASN A 148 11.40 -5.56 -8.18
C ASN A 148 10.19 -5.92 -7.31
N GLY A 149 10.22 -7.09 -6.66
CA GLY A 149 9.13 -7.53 -5.77
C GLY A 149 7.97 -8.23 -6.49
N TRP A 150 8.21 -8.77 -7.70
CA TRP A 150 7.25 -9.64 -8.37
C TRP A 150 7.06 -10.95 -7.61
N ILE A 151 5.80 -11.38 -7.47
CA ILE A 151 5.41 -12.58 -6.73
C ILE A 151 4.74 -13.55 -7.70
N SER A 152 5.00 -14.86 -7.51
CA SER A 152 4.38 -15.90 -8.32
C SER A 152 2.87 -16.01 -8.06
N HIS A 153 2.13 -16.49 -9.06
CA HIS A 153 0.67 -16.63 -8.93
C HIS A 153 0.28 -17.60 -7.80
N ASP A 154 1.07 -18.65 -7.56
CA ASP A 154 0.79 -19.64 -6.50
C ASP A 154 0.86 -19.01 -5.10
N VAL A 155 1.91 -18.23 -4.82
CA VAL A 155 2.06 -17.51 -3.54
C VAL A 155 0.97 -16.45 -3.41
N LEU A 156 0.74 -15.68 -4.47
CA LEU A 156 -0.25 -14.61 -4.46
C LEU A 156 -1.68 -15.15 -4.20
N GLN A 157 -2.02 -16.31 -4.76
CA GLN A 157 -3.31 -16.95 -4.52
C GLN A 157 -3.53 -17.26 -3.04
N GLU A 158 -2.54 -17.87 -2.38
CA GLU A 158 -2.61 -18.19 -0.95
C GLU A 158 -2.74 -16.93 -0.08
N VAL A 159 -1.94 -15.91 -0.37
CA VAL A 159 -1.98 -14.63 0.35
C VAL A 159 -3.34 -13.95 0.21
N LEU A 160 -3.89 -13.89 -1.00
CA LEU A 160 -5.21 -13.27 -1.23
C LEU A 160 -6.35 -14.04 -0.56
N ILE A 161 -6.27 -15.37 -0.50
CA ILE A 161 -7.23 -16.21 0.25
C ILE A 161 -7.20 -15.85 1.74
N ASN A 162 -6.00 -15.79 2.34
CA ASN A 162 -5.82 -15.45 3.74
C ASN A 162 -6.26 -14.01 4.05
N LEU A 163 -6.00 -13.06 3.16
CA LEU A 163 -6.48 -11.68 3.29
C LEU A 163 -7.99 -11.58 3.20
N LYS A 164 -8.62 -12.27 2.24
CA LYS A 164 -10.09 -12.31 2.12
C LYS A 164 -10.75 -12.90 3.36
N ALA A 165 -10.14 -13.92 3.98
CA ALA A 165 -10.67 -14.53 5.20
C ALA A 165 -10.62 -13.58 6.41
N ARG A 166 -9.55 -12.79 6.53
CA ARG A 166 -9.34 -11.88 7.67
C ARG A 166 -9.96 -10.50 7.48
N TYR A 167 -9.97 -10.00 6.24
CA TYR A 167 -10.52 -8.70 5.85
C TYR A 167 -11.48 -8.86 4.65
N PRO A 168 -12.70 -9.38 4.87
CA PRO A 168 -13.61 -9.74 3.76
C PRO A 168 -13.98 -8.60 2.82
N ASN A 169 -13.82 -7.35 3.25
CA ASN A 169 -14.12 -6.14 2.51
C ASN A 169 -12.87 -5.39 2.02
N PHE A 170 -11.70 -6.02 1.95
CA PHE A 170 -10.49 -5.33 1.46
C PHE A 170 -10.69 -4.73 0.05
N GLY A 171 -10.02 -3.63 -0.25
CA GLY A 171 -10.31 -2.78 -1.41
C GLY A 171 -10.10 -3.44 -2.78
N GLY A 172 -9.33 -4.53 -2.84
CA GLY A 172 -9.09 -5.29 -4.06
C GLY A 172 -7.62 -5.30 -4.48
N ILE A 173 -7.37 -5.36 -5.78
CA ILE A 173 -6.04 -5.50 -6.37
C ILE A 173 -5.85 -4.58 -7.58
N MET A 174 -4.64 -4.04 -7.74
CA MET A 174 -4.19 -3.25 -8.89
C MET A 174 -2.92 -3.89 -9.47
N GLY A 175 -2.78 -3.87 -10.80
CA GLY A 175 -1.64 -4.44 -11.49
C GLY A 175 -0.86 -3.41 -12.31
N TRP A 176 0.41 -3.20 -11.98
CA TRP A 176 1.38 -2.40 -12.72
C TRP A 176 2.25 -3.27 -13.66
N GLU A 177 2.01 -3.34 -14.96
CA GLU A 177 0.95 -2.71 -15.75
C GLU A 177 0.39 -3.72 -16.76
N TYR A 178 -0.64 -3.34 -17.51
CA TYR A 178 -1.41 -4.27 -18.32
C TYR A 178 -0.60 -4.97 -19.42
N PHE A 179 0.08 -4.23 -20.29
CA PHE A 179 0.43 -4.70 -21.65
C PHE A 179 1.28 -5.97 -21.72
N ASN A 180 2.09 -6.26 -20.70
CA ASN A 180 3.01 -7.40 -20.65
C ASN A 180 2.73 -8.35 -19.48
N SER A 181 1.55 -8.26 -18.86
CA SER A 181 1.18 -9.01 -17.66
C SER A 181 1.35 -10.53 -17.82
N LEU A 182 2.00 -11.18 -16.85
CA LEU A 182 2.11 -12.64 -16.79
C LEU A 182 0.83 -13.29 -16.24
N PRO A 183 0.45 -14.51 -16.69
CA PRO A 183 1.25 -15.45 -17.48
C PRO A 183 1.17 -15.24 -19.00
N GLY A 184 0.28 -14.36 -19.48
CA GLY A 184 0.03 -14.23 -20.90
C GLY A 184 1.07 -13.41 -21.68
N GLY A 185 1.91 -12.66 -20.98
CA GLY A 185 2.86 -11.71 -21.55
C GLY A 185 2.16 -10.74 -22.51
N CYS A 186 2.89 -10.25 -23.51
CA CYS A 186 2.32 -9.34 -24.50
C CYS A 186 1.25 -9.97 -25.42
N LYS A 187 1.12 -11.31 -25.44
CA LYS A 187 0.17 -12.00 -26.33
C LYS A 187 -1.23 -12.10 -25.73
N THR A 188 -1.31 -12.35 -24.42
CA THR A 188 -2.59 -12.54 -23.71
C THR A 188 -2.58 -11.88 -22.33
N PRO A 189 -2.23 -10.57 -22.23
CA PRO A 189 -2.02 -9.89 -20.94
C PRO A 189 -3.24 -9.96 -20.01
N TRP A 190 -4.45 -10.01 -20.58
CA TRP A 190 -5.72 -10.17 -19.86
C TRP A 190 -5.79 -11.40 -18.94
N LYS A 191 -4.95 -12.43 -19.15
CA LYS A 191 -4.91 -13.62 -18.29
C LYS A 191 -4.58 -13.28 -16.84
N TRP A 192 -3.80 -12.23 -16.58
CA TRP A 192 -3.52 -11.79 -15.22
C TRP A 192 -4.80 -11.38 -14.49
N ALA A 193 -5.62 -10.54 -15.12
CA ALA A 193 -6.89 -10.09 -14.54
C ALA A 193 -7.90 -11.24 -14.38
N ALA A 194 -7.92 -12.20 -15.31
CA ALA A 194 -8.73 -13.40 -15.20
C ALA A 194 -8.34 -14.24 -13.98
N ASN A 195 -7.04 -14.43 -13.73
CA ASN A 195 -6.54 -15.13 -12.56
C ASN A 195 -6.89 -14.38 -11.27
N MET A 196 -6.65 -13.07 -11.19
CA MET A 196 -6.99 -12.28 -10.00
C MET A 196 -8.49 -12.32 -9.69
N THR A 197 -9.33 -12.28 -10.73
CA THR A 197 -10.79 -12.44 -10.59
C THR A 197 -11.12 -13.81 -10.00
N HIS A 198 -10.47 -14.88 -10.49
CA HIS A 198 -10.65 -16.21 -9.94
C HIS A 198 -10.25 -16.26 -8.46
N TYR A 199 -9.09 -15.71 -8.08
CA TYR A 199 -8.62 -15.76 -6.69
C TYR A 199 -9.51 -14.97 -5.72
N ILE A 200 -9.98 -13.79 -6.12
CA ILE A 200 -10.72 -12.88 -5.22
C ILE A 200 -12.21 -13.20 -5.20
N ARG A 201 -12.81 -13.55 -6.35
CA ARG A 201 -14.26 -13.76 -6.48
C ARG A 201 -14.72 -15.20 -6.40
N SER A 202 -13.82 -16.18 -6.44
CA SER A 202 -14.24 -17.54 -6.13
C SER A 202 -14.79 -17.57 -4.71
N ASP A 203 -16.04 -17.99 -4.59
CA ASP A 203 -16.58 -18.55 -3.36
C ASP A 203 -15.91 -19.90 -3.19
N ILE A 204 -14.61 -19.90 -2.90
CA ILE A 204 -14.05 -21.05 -2.21
C ILE A 204 -14.87 -21.07 -0.93
N SER A 205 -15.74 -22.07 -0.81
CA SER A 205 -16.45 -22.40 0.42
C SER A 205 -15.38 -22.85 1.40
N ILE A 206 -14.59 -21.91 1.90
CA ILE A 206 -13.55 -22.23 2.84
C ILE A 206 -14.29 -22.42 4.15
N ASP A 207 -14.38 -23.68 4.56
CA ASP A 207 -14.79 -24.02 5.91
C ASP A 207 -13.90 -23.22 6.85
N SER A 208 -14.47 -22.26 7.55
CA SER A 208 -13.75 -21.37 8.46
C SER A 208 -12.99 -22.19 9.50
N ALA A 209 -13.46 -23.40 9.85
CA ALA A 209 -12.74 -24.33 10.70
C ALA A 209 -11.39 -24.80 10.10
N GLN A 210 -11.32 -25.01 8.78
CA GLN A 210 -10.07 -25.39 8.09
C GLN A 210 -9.09 -24.21 8.00
N ILE A 211 -9.56 -22.98 7.78
CA ILE A 211 -8.70 -21.78 7.83
C ILE A 211 -8.15 -21.59 9.23
N PHE A 212 -8.99 -21.64 10.25
CA PHE A 212 -8.53 -21.47 11.63
C PHE A 212 -7.53 -22.56 12.04
N ALA A 213 -7.68 -23.78 11.51
CA ALA A 213 -6.69 -24.84 11.69
C ALA A 213 -5.37 -24.55 10.95
N MET A 214 -5.43 -24.07 9.70
CA MET A 214 -4.26 -23.68 8.91
C MET A 214 -3.51 -22.51 9.54
N LEU A 215 -4.18 -21.42 9.88
CA LEU A 215 -3.58 -20.23 10.51
C LEU A 215 -2.90 -20.57 11.84
N ARG A 216 -3.53 -21.41 12.68
CA ARG A 216 -2.90 -21.89 13.93
C ARG A 216 -1.67 -22.75 13.68
N SER A 217 -1.67 -23.56 12.62
CA SER A 217 -0.51 -24.38 12.26
C SER A 217 0.66 -23.51 11.77
N SER A 218 0.39 -22.45 11.00
CA SER A 218 1.40 -21.50 10.53
C SER A 218 2.02 -20.69 11.67
N GLU A 219 1.20 -20.23 12.63
CA GLU A 219 1.67 -19.55 13.85
C GLU A 219 2.50 -20.49 14.75
N GLN A 220 2.12 -21.77 14.86
CA GLN A 220 2.89 -22.76 15.61
C GLN A 220 4.22 -23.09 14.93
N SER A 221 4.27 -23.21 13.61
CA SER A 221 5.52 -23.41 12.88
C SER A 221 6.47 -22.22 13.02
N ALA A 222 5.96 -20.99 12.88
CA ALA A 222 6.76 -19.77 13.09
C ALA A 222 7.31 -19.66 14.52
N ASN A 223 6.49 -19.99 15.54
CA ASN A 223 6.96 -20.01 16.93
C ASN A 223 7.95 -21.15 17.21
N SER A 224 7.83 -22.31 16.54
CA SER A 224 8.77 -23.42 16.69
C SER A 224 10.14 -23.13 16.08
N GLU A 225 10.20 -22.35 14.99
CA GLU A 225 11.45 -21.87 14.42
C GLU A 225 12.14 -20.84 15.33
N ILE A 226 11.37 -19.97 15.99
CA ILE A 226 11.87 -19.04 17.01
C ILE A 226 12.42 -19.80 18.24
N ASP A 227 11.73 -20.84 18.72
CA ASP A 227 12.18 -21.66 19.85
C ASP A 227 13.43 -22.49 19.51
N SER A 228 13.59 -22.94 18.26
CA SER A 228 14.79 -23.67 17.82
C SER A 228 16.06 -22.81 17.76
N HIS A 229 15.92 -21.48 17.74
CA HIS A 229 17.03 -20.54 17.80
C HIS A 229 17.39 -20.08 19.23
N LEU A 230 16.65 -20.52 20.25
CA LEU A 230 16.93 -20.24 21.66
C LEU A 230 17.77 -21.33 22.36
N GLU A 231 18.15 -22.41 21.68
CA GLU A 231 18.97 -23.48 22.28
C GLU A 231 20.45 -23.11 22.52
N ASN A 232 20.89 -21.89 22.20
CA ASN A 232 22.22 -21.39 22.55
C ASN A 232 22.13 -20.03 23.25
N GLU A 233 21.68 -20.04 24.51
CA GLU A 233 21.83 -18.89 25.41
C GLU A 233 23.31 -18.50 25.55
N ALA A 234 23.62 -17.23 25.30
CA ALA A 234 24.91 -16.65 25.68
C ALA A 234 25.08 -16.77 27.21
N PRO A 235 26.28 -17.09 27.71
CA PRO A 235 26.47 -17.33 29.14
C PRO A 235 26.10 -16.10 29.97
N MET A 236 25.28 -16.34 31.00
CA MET A 236 24.95 -15.35 32.03
C MET A 236 26.23 -14.75 32.63
N PRO A 237 26.37 -13.42 32.71
CA PRO A 237 27.48 -12.80 33.43
C PRO A 237 27.42 -13.19 34.91
N ASN A 238 28.59 -13.46 35.49
CA ASN A 238 28.70 -13.72 36.93
C ASN A 238 28.18 -12.53 37.75
N SER A 239 27.68 -12.81 38.95
CA SER A 239 27.20 -11.81 39.90
C SER A 239 28.22 -10.70 40.12
N PHE A 240 27.80 -9.45 39.91
CA PHE A 240 28.61 -8.26 40.14
C PHE A 240 28.55 -7.89 41.62
N GLU A 241 29.69 -7.88 42.31
CA GLU A 241 29.79 -7.30 43.65
C GLU A 241 29.81 -5.77 43.55
N TYR A 242 28.83 -5.12 44.18
CA TYR A 242 28.81 -3.67 44.34
C TYR A 242 29.76 -3.28 45.48
N ILE A 243 30.89 -2.66 45.15
CA ILE A 243 31.70 -1.94 46.14
C ILE A 243 31.13 -0.52 46.21
N SER A 244 30.41 -0.22 47.29
CA SER A 244 29.98 1.14 47.61
C SER A 244 31.04 1.80 48.49
N ASP A 245 31.76 2.79 47.95
CA ASP A 245 32.64 3.67 48.73
C ASP A 245 31.80 4.66 49.56
N ILE A 246 31.25 4.21 50.69
CA ILE A 246 30.79 5.10 51.75
C ILE A 246 31.17 4.48 53.11
N ASP A 247 32.04 5.22 53.79
CA ASP A 247 32.38 5.24 55.21
C ASP A 247 33.43 4.24 55.76
N GLU A 248 34.66 4.75 55.93
CA GLU A 248 35.31 4.77 57.26
C GLU A 248 36.33 5.94 57.37
N VAL A 249 35.99 6.85 58.30
CA VAL A 249 36.80 7.69 59.24
C VAL A 249 38.08 8.38 58.74
#